data_AF-A0A212KG90-F1
#
_entry.id   AF-A0A212KG90-F1
#
_cell.length_a   1.000
_cell.length_b   1.000
_cell.length_c   1.000
_cell.angle_alpha   90.00
_cell.angle_beta   90.00
_cell.angle_gamma   90.00
#
_symmetry.space_group_name_H-M   'P 1'
#
loop_
_entity.id
_entity.type
_entity.pdbx_description
1 polymer ?
#
loop_
_entity_poly.entity_id
_entity_poly.type
_entity_poly.pdbx_seq_one_letter_code
_entity_poly.pdbx_strand_id
1 'polypeptide(L)'
;MGEGQSHGAIWRDNPLQIVKKYTQWAKEYQEDQITIIYDTMWEGTTKIAHAIAKQVNTVSPDTVVKVFNVSKTDKNEIMTEVFKSRAIAVGSPTVSNSILCGVAGWLHFLKSLKFKNRGFKFKVQHPVLGYWRLLKKLHRVS
;
A
#
# COMPACT_ATOMS: atom_id res chain seq x y z
N MET A 1 -19.55 18.77 33.51
CA MET A 1 -18.36 17.90 33.33
C MET A 1 -18.58 17.12 32.05
N GLY A 2 -17.79 17.39 31.00
CA GLY A 2 -17.98 16.77 29.69
C GLY A 2 -17.59 15.29 29.73
N GLU A 3 -18.45 14.44 29.17
CA GLU A 3 -18.22 13.01 29.05
C GLU A 3 -16.93 12.73 28.26
N GLY A 4 -16.10 11.81 28.76
CA GLY A 4 -14.86 11.39 28.12
C GLY A 4 -15.10 10.59 26.85
N GLN A 5 -14.02 10.24 26.14
CA GLN A 5 -14.11 9.34 24.98
C GLN A 5 -14.59 7.95 25.43
N SER A 6 -15.48 7.30 24.68
CA SER A 6 -16.03 5.96 25.03
C SER A 6 -14.96 4.86 25.05
N HIS A 7 -13.78 5.12 24.49
CA HIS A 7 -12.63 4.24 24.53
C HIS A 7 -11.34 5.02 24.78
N GLY A 8 -10.46 4.44 25.60
CA GLY A 8 -9.12 4.94 25.82
C GLY A 8 -9.01 5.99 26.92
N ALA A 9 -8.06 6.92 26.74
CA ALA A 9 -7.71 7.90 27.75
C ALA A 9 -8.63 9.13 27.71
N ILE A 10 -8.90 9.69 28.89
CA ILE A 10 -9.54 10.99 29.03
C ILE A 10 -8.46 12.07 28.92
N TRP A 11 -8.52 12.89 27.87
CA TRP A 11 -7.60 13.99 27.62
C TRP A 11 -7.88 15.16 28.57
N ARG A 12 -7.21 15.17 29.73
CA ARG A 12 -7.38 16.22 30.75
C ARG A 12 -6.45 17.41 30.51
N ASP A 13 -5.21 17.13 30.12
CA ASP A 13 -4.22 18.16 29.79
C ASP A 13 -4.22 18.42 28.28
N ASN A 14 -4.28 19.70 27.90
CA ASN A 14 -4.38 20.19 26.52
C ASN A 14 -5.35 19.36 25.63
N PRO A 15 -6.67 19.31 25.93
CA PRO A 15 -7.63 18.50 25.19
C PRO A 15 -7.75 18.88 23.71
N LEU A 16 -7.40 20.11 23.34
CA LEU A 16 -7.44 20.58 21.95
C LEU A 16 -6.41 19.88 21.04
N GLN A 17 -5.42 19.18 21.60
CA GLN A 17 -4.42 18.45 20.81
C GLN A 17 -5.06 17.43 19.86
N ILE A 18 -6.07 16.69 20.34
CA ILE A 18 -6.72 15.65 19.54
C ILE A 18 -7.60 16.28 18.45
N VAL A 19 -8.29 17.38 18.77
CA VAL A 19 -9.11 18.13 17.79
C VAL A 19 -8.24 18.65 16.65
N LYS A 20 -7.06 19.19 16.95
CA LYS A 20 -6.09 19.64 15.93
C LYS A 20 -5.62 18.48 15.06
N LYS A 21 -5.30 17.32 15.65
CA LYS A 21 -4.89 16.12 14.91
C LYS A 21 -6.00 15.60 14.00
N TYR A 22 -7.24 15.48 14.49
CA TYR A 22 -8.37 15.09 13.66
C TYR A 22 -8.61 16.07 12.51
N THR A 23 -8.48 17.38 12.76
CA THR A 23 -8.58 18.40 11.70
C THR A 23 -7.50 18.20 10.64
N GLN A 24 -6.27 17.89 11.05
CA GLN A 24 -5.17 17.60 10.14
C GLN A 24 -5.43 16.31 9.34
N TRP A 25 -5.87 15.24 10.00
CA TRP A 25 -6.16 13.94 9.39
C TRP A 25 -7.33 13.96 8.41
N ALA A 26 -8.37 14.76 8.70
CA ALA A 26 -9.53 14.91 7.83
C ALA A 26 -9.20 15.64 6.51
N LYS A 27 -8.13 16.46 6.49
CA LYS A 27 -7.71 17.26 5.33
C LYS A 27 -6.75 16.48 4.41
N GLU A 28 -7.18 15.31 3.93
CA GLU A 28 -6.45 14.49 2.96
C GLU A 28 -4.98 14.23 3.34
N TYR A 29 -4.77 13.94 4.63
CA TYR A 29 -3.43 13.87 5.24
C TYR A 29 -2.47 12.95 4.51
N GLN A 30 -1.27 13.48 4.26
CA GLN A 30 -0.16 12.83 3.58
C GLN A 30 1.16 13.30 4.17
N GLU A 31 2.10 12.36 4.32
CA GLU A 31 3.51 12.55 4.62
C GLU A 31 4.32 12.24 3.35
N ASP A 32 5.60 12.63 3.31
CA ASP A 32 6.51 12.19 2.24
C ASP A 32 6.91 10.72 2.45
N GLN A 33 5.92 9.85 2.27
CA GLN A 33 6.03 8.42 2.43
C GLN A 33 5.40 7.69 1.25
N ILE A 34 6.03 6.59 0.83
CA ILE A 34 5.51 5.64 -0.14
C ILE A 34 5.41 4.27 0.52
N THR A 35 4.22 3.67 0.46
CA THR A 35 4.02 2.29 0.94
C THR A 35 3.92 1.33 -0.23
N ILE A 36 4.76 0.29 -0.21
CA ILE A 36 4.78 -0.81 -1.17
C ILE A 36 4.18 -2.02 -0.46
N ILE A 37 3.07 -2.51 -1.00
CA ILE A 37 2.31 -3.63 -0.45
C ILE A 37 2.40 -4.78 -1.46
N TYR A 38 2.68 -5.99 -1.01
CA TYR A 38 2.69 -7.13 -1.91
C TYR A 38 2.28 -8.43 -1.22
N ASP A 39 2.10 -9.46 -2.02
CA ASP A 39 2.14 -10.84 -1.56
C ASP A 39 2.91 -11.70 -2.58
N THR A 40 3.32 -12.89 -2.19
CA THR A 40 4.17 -13.77 -3.01
C THR A 40 3.96 -15.24 -2.66
N MET A 41 4.15 -16.12 -3.65
CA MET A 41 4.25 -17.57 -3.40
C MET A 41 5.71 -18.04 -3.42
N TRP A 42 6.52 -17.50 -4.34
CA TRP A 42 7.88 -17.98 -4.64
C TRP A 42 8.89 -16.83 -4.70
N GLU A 43 8.74 -15.84 -3.82
CA GLU A 43 9.62 -14.65 -3.69
C GLU A 43 9.82 -13.78 -4.95
N GLY A 44 9.17 -14.10 -6.08
CA GLY A 44 9.28 -13.31 -7.32
C GLY A 44 8.76 -11.89 -7.16
N THR A 45 7.59 -11.73 -6.54
CA THR A 45 7.01 -10.41 -6.25
C THR A 45 7.82 -9.67 -5.18
N THR A 46 8.38 -10.39 -4.20
CA THR A 46 9.27 -9.82 -3.17
C THR A 46 10.45 -9.10 -3.80
N LYS A 47 11.17 -9.77 -4.72
CA LYS A 47 12.31 -9.16 -5.42
C LYS A 47 11.93 -7.87 -6.13
N ILE A 48 10.77 -7.84 -6.77
CA ILE A 48 10.26 -6.64 -7.45
C ILE A 48 9.91 -5.54 -6.45
N ALA A 49 9.21 -5.86 -5.36
CA ALA A 49 8.86 -4.89 -4.32
C ALA A 49 10.11 -4.23 -3.72
N HIS A 50 11.14 -5.02 -3.38
CA HIS A 50 12.39 -4.49 -2.85
C HIS A 50 13.21 -3.72 -3.90
N ALA A 51 13.18 -4.11 -5.18
CA ALA A 51 13.82 -3.35 -6.25
C ALA A 51 13.16 -1.98 -6.45
N ILE A 52 11.81 -1.91 -6.40
CA ILE A 52 11.08 -0.64 -6.43
C ILE A 52 11.45 0.22 -5.22
N ALA A 53 11.49 -0.36 -4.02
CA ALA A 53 11.87 0.36 -2.81
C ALA A 53 13.27 0.98 -2.93
N LYS A 54 14.25 0.20 -3.40
CA LYS A 54 15.62 0.68 -3.65
C LYS A 54 15.65 1.82 -4.66
N GLN A 55 14.89 1.71 -5.74
CA GLN A 55 14.83 2.74 -6.77
C GLN A 55 14.21 4.04 -6.26
N VAL A 56 13.14 3.95 -5.46
CA VAL A 56 12.52 5.13 -4.82
C VAL A 56 13.55 5.84 -3.95
N ASN A 57 14.26 5.11 -3.07
CA ASN A 57 15.30 5.71 -2.22
C ASN A 57 16.44 6.34 -3.03
N THR A 58 16.74 5.83 -4.22
CA THR A 58 17.79 6.40 -5.10
C THR A 58 17.33 7.71 -5.74
N VAL A 59 16.06 7.81 -6.14
CA VAL A 59 15.51 8.99 -6.83
C VAL A 59 15.02 10.05 -5.84
N SER A 60 14.61 9.64 -4.64
CA SER A 60 14.06 10.52 -3.59
C SER A 60 14.56 10.04 -2.22
N PRO A 61 15.81 10.38 -1.84
CA PRO A 61 16.44 9.90 -0.61
C PRO A 61 15.71 10.29 0.69
N ASP A 62 15.02 11.43 0.68
CA ASP A 62 14.29 11.93 1.85
C ASP A 62 12.90 11.28 2.02
N THR A 63 12.41 10.60 0.98
CA THR A 63 11.09 9.94 1.02
C THR A 63 11.18 8.65 1.84
N VAL A 64 10.31 8.52 2.84
CA VAL A 64 10.19 7.29 3.64
C VAL A 64 9.57 6.19 2.79
N VAL A 65 10.21 5.03 2.72
CA VAL A 65 9.67 3.85 2.01
C VAL A 65 9.34 2.73 2.98
N LYS A 66 8.09 2.30 2.96
CA LYS A 66 7.59 1.14 3.73
C LYS A 66 7.29 -0.01 2.80
N VAL A 67 7.67 -1.22 3.16
CA VAL A 67 7.47 -2.43 2.34
C VAL A 67 6.79 -3.50 3.20
N PHE A 68 5.60 -3.96 2.79
CA PHE A 68 4.81 -4.92 3.55
C PHE A 68 4.39 -6.11 2.69
N ASN A 69 4.45 -7.29 3.30
CA ASN A 69 3.81 -8.49 2.78
C ASN A 69 2.45 -8.65 3.48
N VAL A 70 1.36 -8.63 2.71
CA VAL A 70 -0.03 -8.69 3.23
C VAL A 70 -0.29 -9.95 4.05
N SER A 71 0.36 -11.07 3.71
CA SER A 71 0.21 -12.34 4.41
C SER A 71 1.05 -12.44 5.70
N LYS A 72 1.94 -11.47 5.97
CA LYS A 72 2.86 -11.49 7.13
C LYS A 72 2.70 -10.30 8.07
N THR A 73 1.90 -9.31 7.72
CA THR A 73 1.74 -8.06 8.49
C THR A 73 0.27 -7.82 8.80
N ASP A 74 -0.02 -7.27 9.99
CA ASP A 74 -1.40 -6.92 10.35
C ASP A 74 -1.99 -5.92 9.34
N LYS A 75 -3.22 -6.19 8.90
CA LYS A 75 -3.89 -5.37 7.90
C LYS A 75 -4.10 -3.93 8.37
N ASN A 76 -4.32 -3.68 9.66
CA ASN A 76 -4.55 -2.33 10.19
C ASN A 76 -3.24 -1.55 10.28
N GLU A 77 -2.12 -2.22 10.56
CA GLU A 77 -0.79 -1.62 10.47
C GLU A 77 -0.52 -1.14 9.03
N ILE A 78 -0.75 -2.01 8.03
CA ILE A 78 -0.61 -1.63 6.62
C ILE A 78 -1.52 -0.43 6.29
N MET A 79 -2.79 -0.44 6.73
CA MET A 79 -3.71 0.68 6.46
C MET A 79 -3.27 1.99 7.12
N THR A 80 -2.62 1.92 8.28
CA THR A 80 -2.07 3.10 8.96
C THR A 80 -0.93 3.71 8.16
N GLU A 81 -0.06 2.87 7.59
CA GLU A 81 1.02 3.33 6.72
C GLU A 81 0.50 3.84 5.36
N VAL A 82 -0.53 3.21 4.80
CA VAL A 82 -1.26 3.74 3.65
C VAL A 82 -1.93 5.06 3.97
N PHE A 83 -2.46 5.25 5.18
CA PHE A 83 -3.06 6.50 5.62
C PHE A 83 -2.06 7.67 5.64
N LYS A 84 -0.79 7.40 5.95
CA LYS A 84 0.28 8.41 5.94
C LYS A 84 0.88 8.65 4.56
N SER A 85 0.84 7.67 3.65
CA SER A 85 1.59 7.73 2.39
C SER A 85 0.97 8.65 1.34
N ARG A 86 1.77 9.38 0.56
CA ARG A 86 1.28 10.13 -0.63
C ARG A 86 1.02 9.24 -1.85
N ALA A 87 1.70 8.10 -1.92
CA ALA A 87 1.52 7.12 -2.99
C ALA A 87 1.67 5.69 -2.46
N ILE A 88 1.00 4.75 -3.14
CA ILE A 88 1.17 3.33 -2.86
C ILE A 88 1.40 2.52 -4.13
N ALA A 89 2.23 1.48 -3.99
CA ALA A 89 2.45 0.48 -5.02
C ALA A 89 1.97 -0.88 -4.51
N VAL A 90 1.19 -1.60 -5.31
CA VAL A 90 0.66 -2.91 -4.90
C VAL A 90 1.06 -3.98 -5.91
N GLY A 91 1.61 -5.09 -5.40
CA GLY A 91 2.09 -6.23 -6.19
C GLY A 91 1.46 -7.56 -5.79
N SER A 92 1.26 -8.44 -6.77
CA SER A 92 0.80 -9.82 -6.54
C SER A 92 1.35 -10.72 -7.64
N PRO A 93 1.66 -12.00 -7.35
CA PRO A 93 1.76 -13.00 -8.41
C PRO A 93 0.38 -13.21 -9.06
N THR A 94 0.37 -13.79 -10.25
CA THR A 94 -0.86 -14.31 -10.85
C THR A 94 -1.04 -15.77 -10.46
N VAL A 95 -2.20 -16.10 -9.89
CA VAL A 95 -2.61 -17.47 -9.55
C VAL A 95 -4.01 -17.69 -10.12
N SER A 96 -4.19 -18.76 -10.88
CA SER A 96 -5.48 -19.10 -11.51
C SER A 96 -6.10 -17.93 -12.30
N ASN A 97 -5.29 -17.23 -13.09
CA ASN A 97 -5.67 -16.03 -13.87
C ASN A 97 -6.19 -14.84 -13.03
N SER A 98 -5.88 -14.81 -11.73
CA SER A 98 -6.26 -13.74 -10.82
C SER A 98 -5.09 -13.33 -9.93
N ILE A 99 -5.31 -12.31 -9.10
CA ILE A 99 -4.39 -11.93 -8.03
C ILE A 99 -4.52 -12.88 -6.83
N LEU A 100 -3.50 -12.92 -5.99
CA LEU A 100 -3.49 -13.75 -4.79
C LEU A 100 -4.55 -13.28 -3.80
N CYS A 101 -5.22 -14.22 -3.14
CA CYS A 101 -6.39 -13.95 -2.30
C CYS A 101 -6.11 -12.96 -1.15
N GLY A 102 -4.91 -13.01 -0.55
CA GLY A 102 -4.48 -12.06 0.48
C GLY A 102 -4.53 -10.61 -0.01
N VAL A 103 -3.97 -10.36 -1.19
CA VAL A 103 -4.00 -9.02 -1.82
C VAL A 103 -5.44 -8.63 -2.21
N ALA A 104 -6.24 -9.56 -2.73
CA ALA A 104 -7.63 -9.29 -3.11
C ALA A 104 -8.47 -8.83 -1.90
N GLY A 105 -8.40 -9.57 -0.78
CA GLY A 105 -9.10 -9.23 0.45
C GLY A 105 -8.65 -7.89 1.03
N TRP A 106 -7.34 -7.63 1.02
CA TRP A 106 -6.80 -6.35 1.48
C TRP A 106 -7.23 -5.17 0.59
N LEU A 107 -7.24 -5.33 -0.73
CA LEU A 107 -7.74 -4.30 -1.66
C LEU A 107 -9.23 -4.01 -1.45
N HIS A 108 -10.04 -5.03 -1.12
CA HIS A 108 -11.43 -4.83 -0.78
C HIS A 108 -11.56 -3.96 0.49
N PHE A 109 -10.77 -4.25 1.53
CA PHE A 109 -10.73 -3.42 2.73
C PHE A 109 -10.26 -1.99 2.44
N LEU A 110 -9.22 -1.82 1.62
CA LEU A 110 -8.72 -0.51 1.19
C LEU A 110 -9.82 0.32 0.52
N LYS A 111 -10.59 -0.30 -0.39
CA LYS A 111 -11.69 0.35 -1.10
C LYS A 111 -12.77 0.86 -0.13
N SER A 112 -13.03 0.13 0.96
CA SER A 112 -14.03 0.51 1.95
C SER A 112 -13.67 1.79 2.72
N LEU A 113 -12.37 2.06 2.90
CA LEU A 113 -11.85 3.22 3.65
C LEU A 113 -11.88 4.54 2.85
N LYS A 114 -12.10 4.48 1.52
CA LYS A 114 -12.30 5.65 0.64
C LYS A 114 -11.21 6.73 0.80
N PHE A 115 -9.93 6.34 0.91
CA PHE A 115 -8.84 7.32 0.94
C PHE A 115 -8.87 8.22 -0.30
N LYS A 116 -8.74 9.53 -0.08
CA LYS A 116 -8.76 10.54 -1.13
C LYS A 116 -7.34 10.94 -1.53
N ASN A 117 -7.19 11.36 -2.79
CA ASN A 117 -6.00 12.04 -3.31
C ASN A 117 -4.65 11.29 -3.13
N ARG A 118 -4.64 9.97 -3.39
CA ARG A 118 -3.42 9.14 -3.35
C ARG A 118 -2.97 8.78 -4.75
N GLY A 119 -1.66 8.90 -5.04
CA GLY A 119 -1.07 8.34 -6.25
C GLY A 119 -1.09 6.81 -6.21
N PHE A 120 -2.10 6.18 -6.80
CA PHE A 120 -2.24 4.72 -6.81
C PHE A 120 -1.61 4.12 -8.08
N LYS A 121 -0.59 3.27 -7.94
CA LYS A 121 -0.03 2.49 -9.06
C LYS A 121 -0.11 1.00 -8.74
N PHE A 122 -1.00 0.30 -9.43
CA PHE A 122 -1.17 -1.16 -9.32
C PHE A 122 -0.36 -1.87 -10.40
N LYS A 123 0.46 -2.86 -10.03
CA LYS A 123 1.19 -3.68 -11.01
C LYS A 123 1.05 -5.17 -10.69
N VAL A 124 0.33 -5.90 -11.53
CA VAL A 124 0.22 -7.36 -11.46
C VAL A 124 1.41 -7.99 -12.18
N GLN A 125 2.11 -8.91 -11.52
CA GLN A 125 3.12 -9.73 -12.16
C GLN A 125 2.44 -10.94 -12.80
N HIS A 126 2.40 -11.00 -14.13
CA HIS A 126 1.81 -12.10 -14.89
C HIS A 126 2.90 -12.97 -15.54
N PRO A 127 3.28 -14.11 -14.93
CA PRO A 127 4.35 -14.97 -15.49
C PRO A 127 3.97 -15.57 -16.86
N VAL A 128 2.71 -15.98 -17.06
CA VAL A 128 2.27 -16.68 -18.29
C VAL A 128 1.97 -15.73 -19.47
N LEU A 129 1.36 -14.56 -19.21
CA LEU A 129 1.10 -13.57 -20.27
C LEU A 129 2.36 -12.82 -20.72
N GLY A 130 3.39 -12.71 -19.87
CA GLY A 130 4.69 -12.15 -20.25
C GLY A 130 5.36 -12.99 -21.33
N TYR A 131 5.41 -14.31 -21.15
CA TYR A 131 5.93 -15.26 -22.14
C TYR A 131 5.10 -15.25 -23.43
N TRP A 132 3.76 -15.26 -23.35
CA TRP A 132 2.90 -15.21 -24.54
C TRP A 132 2.98 -13.88 -25.30
N ARG A 133 3.16 -12.74 -24.61
CA ARG A 133 3.42 -11.45 -25.27
C ARG A 133 4.80 -11.41 -25.92
N LEU A 134 5.82 -12.02 -25.30
CA LEU A 134 7.15 -12.13 -25.91
C LEU A 134 7.12 -13.04 -27.16
N LEU A 135 6.43 -14.18 -27.07
CA LEU A 135 6.25 -15.13 -28.18
C LEU A 135 5.43 -14.52 -29.32
N LYS A 136 4.34 -13.79 -29.04
CA LYS A 136 3.60 -13.02 -30.07
C LYS A 136 4.44 -11.92 -30.71
N LYS A 137 5.40 -11.34 -29.98
CA LYS A 137 6.30 -10.31 -30.50
C LYS A 137 7.41 -10.90 -31.36
N LEU A 138 7.87 -12.12 -31.03
CA LEU A 138 8.82 -12.90 -31.84
C LEU A 138 8.17 -13.47 -33.11
N HIS A 139 6.92 -13.92 -33.06
CA HIS A 139 6.16 -14.41 -34.22
C HIS A 139 5.60 -13.33 -35.16
N ARG A 140 5.70 -12.04 -34.79
CA ARG A 140 5.37 -10.91 -35.69
C ARG A 140 6.58 -10.37 -36.44
N VAL A 141 7.76 -10.96 -36.25
CA VAL A 141 9.02 -10.60 -36.90
C VAL A 141 9.52 -11.73 -37.82
N SER A 142 8.66 -12.70 -38.16
CA SER A 142 8.87 -13.64 -39.26
C SER A 142 7.88 -13.39 -40.39
#